data_AF-A0A8T7BX25-F1
#
_entry.id   AF-A0A8T7BX25-F1
#
_cell.length_a   1.000
_cell.length_b   1.000
_cell.length_c   1.000
_cell.angle_alpha   90.00
_cell.angle_beta   90.00
_cell.angle_gamma   90.00
#
_symmetry.space_group_name_H-M   'P 1'
#
loop_
_entity.id
_entity.type
_entity.pdbx_description
1 polymer ?
#
loop_
_entity_poly.entity_id
_entity_poly.type
_entity_poly.pdbx_seq_one_letter_code
_entity_poly.pdbx_strand_id
1 'polypeptide(L)'
;MSTQAKFFSLLAVVALVVGAYFLGSSQKNDTAVDNQATTSSNTESSSAEAPAATSSMPANHPKIDQPQTLSQSIQSNAEQASSKFTHFRVGNRNVKSIFAEKDKVWVGTSGGVIRYVPELDDYRLFDVKNGLLANGIFHVSRWTDTKMLVGTYGGGLAIYDEI
;
A
#
# COMPACT_ATOMS: atom_id res chain seq x y z
N MET A 1 48.06 32.12 -16.42
CA MET A 1 46.70 31.96 -17.00
C MET A 1 45.73 32.76 -16.14
N SER A 2 45.13 33.81 -16.70
CA SER A 2 44.42 34.85 -15.96
C SER A 2 43.04 34.40 -15.47
N THR A 3 42.65 34.88 -14.29
CA THR A 3 41.43 34.56 -13.54
C THR A 3 40.14 34.74 -14.35
N GLN A 4 40.15 35.55 -15.42
CA GLN A 4 39.03 35.68 -16.34
C GLN A 4 38.69 34.39 -17.10
N ALA A 5 39.69 33.61 -17.54
CA ALA A 5 39.44 32.40 -18.31
C ALA A 5 38.71 31.30 -17.50
N LYS A 6 38.94 31.27 -16.18
CA LYS A 6 38.24 30.33 -15.28
C LYS A 6 36.78 30.72 -15.07
N PHE A 7 36.48 32.01 -15.00
CA PHE A 7 35.12 32.54 -14.86
C PHE A 7 34.26 32.27 -16.11
N PHE A 8 34.83 32.46 -17.31
CA PHE A 8 34.13 32.14 -18.55
C PHE A 8 33.89 30.62 -18.71
N SER A 9 34.79 29.76 -18.23
CA SER A 9 34.57 28.30 -18.28
C SER A 9 33.45 27.84 -17.33
N LEU A 10 33.32 28.47 -16.16
CA LEU A 10 32.28 28.12 -15.18
C LEU A 10 30.89 28.53 -15.69
N LEU A 11 30.79 29.72 -16.31
CA LEU A 11 29.54 30.20 -16.92
C LEU A 11 29.08 29.31 -18.09
N ALA A 12 30.01 28.80 -18.90
CA ALA A 12 29.69 27.90 -20.01
C ALA A 12 29.13 26.54 -19.52
N VAL A 13 29.67 25.99 -18.42
CA VAL A 13 29.19 24.73 -17.84
C VAL A 13 27.79 24.89 -17.22
N VAL A 14 27.52 26.00 -16.52
CA VAL A 14 26.19 26.28 -15.96
C VAL A 14 25.15 26.46 -17.06
N ALA A 15 25.49 27.16 -18.15
CA ALA A 15 24.59 27.32 -19.30
C ALA A 15 24.27 25.98 -19.99
N LEU A 16 25.24 25.07 -20.11
CA LEU A 16 25.05 23.73 -20.67
C LEU A 16 24.10 22.87 -19.82
N VAL A 17 24.25 22.89 -18.49
CA VAL A 17 23.41 22.11 -17.56
C VAL A 17 21.96 22.63 -17.56
N VAL A 18 21.77 23.95 -17.55
CA VAL A 18 20.43 24.55 -17.63
C VAL A 18 19.77 24.28 -18.99
N GLY A 19 20.53 24.36 -20.09
CA GLY A 19 20.03 24.02 -21.42
C GLY A 19 19.55 22.56 -21.54
N ALA A 20 20.31 21.61 -20.98
CA ALA A 20 19.94 20.20 -20.98
C ALA A 20 18.69 19.91 -20.12
N TYR A 21 18.54 20.60 -18.98
CA TYR A 21 17.37 20.47 -18.11
C TYR A 21 16.08 20.93 -18.82
N PHE A 22 16.10 22.08 -19.48
CA PHE A 22 14.93 22.58 -20.20
C PHE A 22 14.60 21.71 -21.42
N LEU A 23 15.60 21.25 -22.17
CA LEU A 23 15.38 20.40 -23.34
C LEU A 23 14.81 19.01 -22.97
N GLY A 24 15.12 18.49 -21.77
CA GLY A 24 14.54 17.26 -21.24
C GLY A 24 13.10 17.41 -20.73
N SER A 25 12.68 18.62 -20.34
CA SER A 25 11.34 18.88 -19.82
C SER A 25 10.27 19.18 -20.89
N SER A 26 10.66 19.29 -22.17
CA SER A 26 9.77 19.69 -23.27
C SER A 26 9.43 18.59 -24.27
N GLN A 27 9.44 17.31 -23.87
CA GLN A 27 8.89 16.22 -24.68
C GLN A 27 7.53 15.73 -24.15
N LYS A 28 6.49 16.41 -24.66
CA LYS A 28 5.28 15.82 -25.27
C LYS A 28 4.24 15.17 -24.34
N ASN A 29 3.32 16.02 -23.88
CA ASN A 29 1.89 15.68 -23.90
C ASN A 29 1.39 15.63 -25.36
N ASP A 30 0.39 14.77 -25.57
CA ASP A 30 -0.54 14.64 -26.70
C ASP A 30 -0.41 13.35 -27.50
N THR A 31 -1.07 12.30 -27.00
CA THR A 31 -1.97 11.48 -27.82
C THR A 31 -3.10 10.95 -26.94
N ALA A 32 -4.18 11.72 -26.86
CA ALA A 32 -5.49 11.18 -26.51
C ALA A 32 -5.98 10.39 -27.74
N VAL A 33 -6.14 9.07 -27.59
CA VAL A 33 -6.95 8.28 -28.52
C VAL A 33 -8.26 8.00 -27.80
N ASP A 34 -9.27 8.71 -28.28
CA ASP A 34 -10.68 8.55 -28.05
C ASP A 34 -11.12 7.11 -28.37
N ASN A 35 -11.94 6.52 -27.50
CA ASN A 35 -12.75 5.35 -27.82
C ASN A 35 -14.03 5.44 -26.98
N GLN A 36 -14.91 6.38 -27.35
CA GLN A 36 -16.32 6.27 -27.01
C GLN A 36 -17.04 5.25 -27.90
N ALA A 37 -17.73 4.35 -27.20
CA ALA A 37 -19.04 3.79 -27.50
C ALA A 37 -19.24 2.89 -28.73
N THR A 38 -19.60 1.64 -28.44
CA THR A 38 -20.75 1.03 -29.09
C THR A 38 -21.74 0.59 -28.00
N THR A 39 -22.70 1.47 -27.77
CA THR A 39 -23.95 1.21 -27.05
C THR A 39 -24.85 0.42 -27.99
N SER A 40 -25.01 -0.88 -27.75
CA SER A 40 -26.16 -1.62 -28.28
C SER A 40 -27.27 -1.53 -27.25
N SER A 41 -28.19 -0.61 -27.50
CA SER A 41 -29.51 -0.54 -26.88
C SER A 41 -30.36 -1.72 -27.33
N ASN A 42 -30.52 -2.72 -26.47
CA ASN A 42 -31.72 -3.56 -26.52
C ASN A 42 -32.60 -3.19 -25.32
N THR A 43 -33.46 -2.21 -25.57
CA THR A 43 -34.70 -2.04 -24.81
C THR A 43 -35.68 -3.09 -25.31
N GLU A 44 -35.69 -4.25 -24.67
CA GLU A 44 -36.88 -5.10 -24.61
C GLU A 44 -37.33 -5.14 -23.15
N SER A 45 -38.09 -4.12 -22.74
CA SER A 45 -38.94 -4.23 -21.56
C SER A 45 -40.12 -5.15 -21.91
N SER A 46 -39.87 -6.45 -21.85
CA SER A 46 -40.93 -7.44 -21.68
C SER A 46 -41.18 -7.55 -20.17
N SER A 47 -42.36 -7.10 -19.75
CA SER A 47 -42.88 -7.21 -18.40
C SER A 47 -43.08 -8.68 -18.03
N ALA A 48 -42.06 -9.31 -17.45
CA ALA A 48 -42.20 -10.55 -16.70
C ALA A 48 -42.27 -10.20 -15.21
N GLU A 49 -43.50 -10.20 -14.71
CA GLU A 49 -43.86 -10.13 -13.30
C GLU A 49 -43.09 -11.18 -12.50
N ALA A 50 -42.42 -10.76 -11.42
CA ALA A 50 -41.80 -11.71 -10.49
C ALA A 50 -42.89 -12.62 -9.92
N PRO A 51 -42.72 -13.96 -9.88
CA PRO A 51 -43.65 -14.80 -9.17
C PRO A 51 -43.69 -14.34 -7.71
N ALA A 52 -44.89 -13.99 -7.23
CA ALA A 52 -45.11 -13.63 -5.84
C ALA A 52 -44.50 -14.73 -4.94
N ALA A 53 -43.65 -14.32 -4.00
CA ALA A 53 -43.06 -15.22 -3.01
C ALA A 53 -44.17 -15.71 -2.07
N THR A 54 -44.86 -16.79 -2.46
CA THR A 54 -45.91 -17.45 -1.66
C THR A 54 -45.42 -18.73 -0.99
N SER A 55 -44.11 -18.84 -0.72
CA SER A 55 -43.61 -19.86 0.20
C SER A 55 -43.83 -19.38 1.64
N SER A 56 -45.02 -19.60 2.19
CA SER A 56 -45.20 -19.56 3.64
C SER A 56 -44.43 -20.75 4.25
N MET A 57 -43.59 -20.49 5.25
CA MET A 57 -42.92 -21.56 5.98
C MET A 57 -43.94 -22.51 6.62
N PRO A 58 -43.72 -23.84 6.62
CA PRO A 58 -44.59 -24.78 7.30
C PRO A 58 -44.69 -24.46 8.80
N ALA A 59 -45.90 -24.53 9.34
CA ALA A 59 -46.26 -24.06 10.68
C ALA A 59 -45.54 -24.76 11.87
N ASN A 60 -44.67 -25.73 11.59
CA ASN A 60 -44.02 -26.57 12.59
C ASN A 60 -42.50 -26.37 12.68
N HIS A 61 -42.00 -25.20 12.25
CA HIS A 61 -40.61 -24.83 12.48
C HIS A 61 -40.39 -24.53 13.99
N PRO A 62 -39.36 -25.12 14.64
CA PRO A 62 -39.02 -24.79 16.02
C PRO A 62 -38.80 -23.28 16.16
N LYS A 63 -39.37 -22.63 17.18
CA LYS A 63 -39.04 -21.22 17.41
C LYS A 63 -37.53 -21.16 17.69
N ILE A 64 -36.78 -20.43 16.88
CA ILE A 64 -35.44 -20.02 17.26
C ILE A 64 -35.67 -19.05 18.40
N ASP A 65 -35.39 -19.49 19.62
CA ASP A 65 -35.23 -18.57 20.73
C ASP A 65 -34.22 -17.53 20.25
N GLN A 66 -34.66 -16.27 20.15
CA GLN A 66 -33.78 -15.16 19.81
C GLN A 66 -32.49 -15.34 20.62
N PRO A 67 -31.30 -15.19 20.01
CA PRO A 67 -30.06 -15.24 20.76
C PRO A 67 -30.24 -14.34 21.97
N GLN A 68 -30.25 -14.96 23.16
CA GLN A 68 -30.22 -14.24 24.42
C GLN A 68 -29.20 -13.15 24.22
N THR A 69 -29.64 -11.90 24.32
CA THR A 69 -28.73 -10.77 24.35
C THR A 69 -27.74 -11.10 25.46
N LEU A 70 -26.50 -11.48 25.07
CA LEU A 70 -25.35 -11.68 25.94
C LEU A 70 -24.89 -10.32 26.48
N SER A 71 -25.86 -9.54 26.94
CA SER A 71 -25.72 -8.31 27.67
C SER A 71 -25.70 -8.72 29.12
N GLN A 72 -24.50 -8.71 29.69
CA GLN A 72 -24.19 -8.71 31.14
C GLN A 72 -24.04 -10.10 31.78
N SER A 73 -22.80 -10.62 31.78
CA SER A 73 -22.17 -11.22 32.96
C SER A 73 -20.72 -11.67 32.70
N ILE A 74 -19.81 -10.73 32.47
CA ILE A 74 -18.43 -10.83 33.00
C ILE A 74 -18.03 -9.42 33.45
N GLN A 75 -18.51 -9.03 34.63
CA GLN A 75 -17.92 -7.95 35.41
C GLN A 75 -17.55 -8.55 36.77
N SER A 76 -16.33 -9.06 36.85
CA SER A 76 -15.48 -9.03 38.06
C SER A 76 -14.29 -9.97 37.86
N ASN A 77 -13.13 -9.39 37.59
CA ASN A 77 -12.04 -9.43 38.55
C ASN A 77 -10.98 -8.42 38.13
N ALA A 78 -10.46 -7.70 39.11
CA ALA A 78 -9.30 -6.82 38.97
C ALA A 78 -8.18 -7.53 38.18
N GLU A 79 -7.49 -6.80 37.30
CA GLU A 79 -6.52 -7.31 36.30
C GLU A 79 -7.09 -7.81 34.96
N GLN A 80 -8.05 -7.11 34.37
CA GLN A 80 -7.85 -6.83 32.94
C GLN A 80 -6.66 -5.89 32.84
N ALA A 81 -5.45 -6.44 32.96
CA ALA A 81 -4.22 -5.74 32.62
C ALA A 81 -4.51 -5.04 31.30
N SER A 82 -4.62 -3.71 31.32
CA SER A 82 -4.95 -2.93 30.12
C SER A 82 -4.06 -3.48 29.02
N SER A 83 -4.60 -4.16 28.02
CA SER A 83 -3.76 -4.74 26.98
C SER A 83 -2.94 -3.60 26.40
N LYS A 84 -1.64 -3.57 26.72
CA LYS A 84 -0.75 -2.47 26.36
C LYS A 84 -0.39 -2.64 24.89
N PHE A 85 -1.32 -2.28 24.01
CA PHE A 85 -1.09 -2.30 22.58
C PHE A 85 -0.25 -1.09 22.17
N THR A 86 0.91 -1.35 21.57
CA THR A 86 1.66 -0.33 20.82
C THR A 86 1.11 -0.30 19.40
N HIS A 87 0.80 0.89 18.89
CA HIS A 87 0.17 1.05 17.58
C HIS A 87 1.09 1.81 16.64
N PHE A 88 1.23 1.30 15.42
CA PHE A 88 1.84 2.01 14.30
C PHE A 88 0.86 2.04 13.12
N ARG A 89 0.61 3.22 12.55
CA ARG A 89 -0.35 3.41 11.46
C ARG A 89 0.39 3.57 10.13
N VAL A 90 0.13 2.65 9.18
CA VAL A 90 0.76 2.67 7.84
C VAL A 90 0.07 3.62 6.83
N GLY A 91 -0.94 4.38 7.28
CA GLY A 91 -1.80 5.22 6.44
C GLY A 91 -2.76 4.41 5.58
N ASN A 92 -3.01 4.85 4.35
CA ASN A 92 -3.89 4.16 3.37
C ASN A 92 -3.17 3.01 2.66
N ARG A 93 -2.44 2.17 3.41
CA ARG A 93 -1.73 1.01 2.88
C ARG A 93 -2.21 -0.26 3.57
N ASN A 94 -2.30 -1.34 2.82
CA ASN A 94 -2.61 -2.65 3.38
C ASN A 94 -1.31 -3.29 3.85
N VAL A 95 -1.27 -3.77 5.09
CA VAL A 95 -0.19 -4.63 5.58
C VAL A 95 -0.37 -6.03 5.00
N LYS A 96 0.68 -6.58 4.40
CA LYS A 96 0.67 -7.87 3.68
C LYS A 96 1.69 -8.87 4.22
N SER A 97 2.78 -8.38 4.81
CA SER A 97 3.86 -9.20 5.37
C SER A 97 4.47 -8.49 6.57
N ILE A 98 4.88 -9.24 7.58
CA ILE A 98 5.57 -8.73 8.76
C ILE A 98 6.75 -9.65 9.04
N PHE A 99 7.91 -9.06 9.29
CA PHE A 99 9.11 -9.74 9.78
C PHE A 99 9.64 -9.00 11.01
N ALA A 100 9.54 -9.62 12.17
CA ALA A 100 9.96 -9.02 13.44
C ALA A 100 11.38 -9.46 13.81
N GLU A 101 12.17 -8.50 14.27
CA GLU A 101 13.49 -8.68 14.86
C GLU A 101 13.46 -8.18 16.31
N LYS A 102 14.60 -8.23 16.99
CA LYS A 102 14.68 -7.89 18.42
C LYS A 102 14.28 -6.44 18.72
N ASP A 103 14.76 -5.49 17.92
CA ASP A 103 14.63 -4.05 18.11
C ASP A 103 13.75 -3.36 17.04
N LYS A 104 13.45 -4.06 15.94
CA LYS A 104 12.77 -3.49 14.78
C LYS A 104 11.79 -4.47 14.15
N VAL A 105 10.82 -3.92 13.45
CA VAL A 105 9.83 -4.68 12.70
C VAL A 105 9.82 -4.19 11.26
N TRP A 106 9.95 -5.12 10.33
CA TRP A 106 9.79 -4.88 8.92
C TRP A 106 8.35 -5.20 8.52
N VAL A 107 7.67 -4.23 7.91
CA VAL A 107 6.27 -4.31 7.53
C VAL A 107 6.18 -4.13 6.01
N GLY A 108 5.92 -5.22 5.30
CA GLY A 108 5.60 -5.19 3.88
C GLY A 108 4.17 -4.70 3.68
N THR A 109 4.01 -3.63 2.90
CA THR A 109 2.71 -3.00 2.64
C THR A 109 2.36 -2.95 1.15
N SER A 110 1.15 -2.49 0.81
CA SER A 110 0.78 -2.15 -0.57
C SER A 110 1.52 -0.92 -1.14
N GLY A 111 2.32 -0.22 -0.33
CA GLY A 111 2.99 1.03 -0.69
C GLY A 111 4.46 1.09 -0.28
N GLY A 112 5.16 -0.05 -0.27
CA GLY A 112 6.58 -0.19 0.11
C GLY A 112 6.80 -1.03 1.37
N VAL A 113 8.06 -1.14 1.79
CA VAL A 113 8.49 -1.76 3.05
C VAL A 113 8.70 -0.67 4.10
N ILE A 114 8.16 -0.83 5.29
CA ILE A 114 8.42 0.05 6.44
C ILE A 114 9.30 -0.70 7.44
N ARG A 115 10.42 -0.11 7.84
CA ARG A 115 11.19 -0.54 9.02
C ARG A 115 10.79 0.34 10.19
N TYR A 116 10.18 -0.24 11.23
CA TYR A 116 9.70 0.45 12.42
C TYR A 116 10.51 0.03 13.65
N VAL A 117 10.90 0.97 14.50
CA VAL A 117 11.60 0.75 15.77
C VAL A 117 10.66 1.15 16.91
N PRO A 118 9.96 0.19 17.55
CA PRO A 118 8.90 0.50 18.51
C PRO A 118 9.35 1.30 19.73
N GLU A 119 10.57 1.07 20.22
CA GLU A 119 11.10 1.78 21.41
C GLU A 119 11.33 3.27 21.15
N LEU A 120 11.58 3.65 19.89
CA LEU A 120 11.88 5.03 19.50
C LEU A 120 10.70 5.73 18.81
N ASP A 121 9.62 4.98 18.54
CA ASP A 121 8.54 5.38 17.62
C ASP A 121 9.04 5.94 16.28
N ASP A 122 10.18 5.40 15.80
CA ASP A 122 10.83 5.84 14.56
C ASP A 122 10.56 4.85 13.43
N TYR A 123 10.46 5.35 12.19
CA TYR A 123 10.28 4.50 11.02
C TYR A 123 10.94 5.05 9.77
N ARG A 124 11.29 4.12 8.87
CA ARG A 124 11.75 4.43 7.52
C ARG A 124 10.91 3.67 6.50
N LEU A 125 10.44 4.39 5.48
CA LEU A 125 9.78 3.82 4.31
C LEU A 125 10.79 3.60 3.19
N PHE A 126 10.72 2.42 2.57
CA PHE A 126 11.45 2.03 1.36
C PHE A 126 10.44 1.73 0.25
N ASP A 127 10.42 2.56 -0.78
CA ASP A 127 9.54 2.43 -1.94
C ASP A 127 10.33 2.48 -3.26
N VAL A 128 9.65 2.56 -4.41
CA VAL A 128 10.31 2.64 -5.73
C VAL A 128 11.28 3.80 -5.86
N LYS A 129 11.09 4.90 -5.12
CA LYS A 129 12.02 6.05 -5.10
C LYS A 129 13.32 5.71 -4.39
N ASN A 130 13.32 4.66 -3.58
CA ASN A 130 14.49 4.14 -2.88
C ASN A 130 15.14 2.95 -3.62
N GLY A 131 14.70 2.61 -4.83
CA GLY A 131 15.26 1.53 -5.65
C GLY A 131 14.53 0.18 -5.53
N LEU A 132 13.38 0.15 -4.84
CA LEU A 132 12.53 -1.03 -4.82
C LEU A 132 11.91 -1.28 -6.21
N LEU A 133 11.77 -2.55 -6.61
CA LEU A 133 11.29 -2.90 -7.96
C LEU A 133 9.79 -2.60 -8.17
N ALA A 134 8.96 -2.76 -7.13
CA ALA A 134 7.56 -2.36 -7.12
C ALA A 134 7.06 -2.13 -5.69
N ASN A 135 6.09 -1.23 -5.51
CA ASN A 135 5.58 -0.85 -4.19
C ASN A 135 4.74 -1.92 -3.48
N GLY A 136 4.12 -2.83 -4.24
CA GLY A 136 3.30 -3.88 -3.64
C GLY A 136 4.16 -4.97 -3.03
N ILE A 137 4.29 -5.02 -1.71
CA ILE A 137 5.11 -6.02 -1.03
C ILE A 137 4.27 -7.23 -0.66
N PHE A 138 4.74 -8.42 -1.03
CA PHE A 138 4.12 -9.69 -0.67
C PHE A 138 4.97 -10.50 0.31
N HIS A 139 6.26 -10.19 0.42
CA HIS A 139 7.16 -10.92 1.31
C HIS A 139 8.30 -10.03 1.79
N VAL A 140 8.67 -10.16 3.07
CA VAL A 140 9.89 -9.61 3.66
C VAL A 140 10.50 -10.67 4.56
N SER A 141 11.80 -10.92 4.42
CA SER A 141 12.53 -11.84 5.31
C SER A 141 14.01 -11.51 5.39
N ARG A 142 14.66 -11.94 6.46
CA ARG A 142 16.11 -11.91 6.61
C ARG A 142 16.78 -12.99 5.74
N TRP A 143 17.85 -12.66 5.02
CA TRP A 143 18.70 -13.62 4.32
C TRP A 143 20.06 -13.78 4.99
N THR A 144 20.72 -12.67 5.33
CA THR A 144 21.97 -12.63 6.10
C THR A 144 21.93 -11.50 7.11
N ASP A 145 22.90 -11.42 8.01
CA ASP A 145 22.99 -10.37 9.04
C ASP A 145 22.94 -8.94 8.48
N THR A 146 23.23 -8.74 7.20
CA THR A 146 23.17 -7.44 6.53
C THR A 146 22.16 -7.38 5.40
N LYS A 147 21.46 -8.48 5.05
CA LYS A 147 20.60 -8.51 3.86
C LYS A 147 19.17 -8.94 4.14
N MET A 148 18.26 -8.14 3.62
CA MET A 148 16.82 -8.40 3.61
C MET A 148 16.36 -8.76 2.19
N LEU A 149 15.53 -9.79 2.08
CA LEU A 149 14.81 -10.16 0.86
C LEU A 149 13.44 -9.49 0.87
N VAL A 150 13.08 -8.91 -0.27
CA VAL A 150 11.80 -8.24 -0.47
C VAL A 150 11.15 -8.76 -1.75
N GLY A 151 10.05 -9.50 -1.60
CA GLY A 151 9.23 -9.97 -2.72
C GLY A 151 8.21 -8.92 -3.11
N THR A 152 8.27 -8.46 -4.36
CA THR A 152 7.45 -7.37 -4.90
C THR A 152 6.42 -7.86 -5.91
N TYR A 153 5.30 -7.16 -6.05
CA TYR A 153 4.21 -7.49 -6.97
C TYR A 153 4.62 -7.26 -8.41
N GLY A 154 4.85 -8.32 -9.17
CA GLY A 154 5.25 -8.25 -10.58
C GLY A 154 6.69 -7.80 -10.83
N GLY A 155 7.33 -7.13 -9.87
CA GLY A 155 8.73 -6.69 -9.96
C GLY A 155 9.77 -7.76 -9.63
N GLY A 156 9.37 -8.87 -8.99
CA GLY A 156 10.28 -9.93 -8.58
C GLY A 156 10.93 -9.68 -7.22
N LEU A 157 12.19 -10.11 -7.06
CA LEU A 157 12.94 -10.08 -5.80
C LEU A 157 13.88 -8.86 -5.74
N ALA A 158 13.76 -8.05 -4.70
CA ALA A 158 14.74 -7.02 -4.33
C ALA A 158 15.54 -7.46 -3.09
N ILE A 159 16.82 -7.07 -3.05
CA ILE A 159 17.72 -7.31 -1.91
C ILE A 159 18.11 -5.96 -1.34
N TYR A 160 17.84 -5.74 -0.06
CA TYR A 160 18.24 -4.53 0.66
C TYR A 160 19.47 -4.83 1.52
N ASP A 161 20.49 -3.97 1.43
CA ASP A 161 21.69 -4.01 2.27
C ASP A 161 21.51 -3.06 3.46
N GLU A 162 21.50 -3.63 4.65
CA GLU A 162 21.50 -2.93 5.93
C GLU A 162 22.96 -2.64 6.29
N ILE A 163 23.44 -1.46 5.85
CA ILE A 163 24.78 -0.90 6.15
C ILE A 163 24.75 -0.15 7.48
#